data_AF-A0A1H4CFZ9-F1
#
_entry.id   AF-A0A1H4CFZ9-F1
#
_cell.length_a   1.000
_cell.length_b   1.000
_cell.length_c   1.000
_cell.angle_alpha   90.00
_cell.angle_beta   90.00
_cell.angle_gamma   90.00
#
_symmetry.space_group_name_H-M   'P 1'
#
loop_
_entity.id
_entity.type
_entity.pdbx_description
1 polymer ?
#
loop_
_entity_poly.entity_id
_entity_poly.type
_entity_poly.pdbx_seq_one_letter_code
_entity_poly.pdbx_strand_id
1 'polypeptide(L)'
;MTKNYYPELPVVDYHKTSIEMGVAIAALKAFDVSRQVKIAAYCIFRIESGNGKYGVNNNYIGAQADNNRWPDSLNQYIIGTAVKKENMTGKERRFLAFKDVSGSFAFLIDRILSRGLYVGGHCNVIADMDINDAQDWAVAYEKSWVYGSKTAKIPDSELRNILSIYKAGERVF
;
A
#
# COMPACT_ATOMS: atom_id res chain seq x y z
N MET A 1 -16.39 -16.05 -12.01
CA MET A 1 -15.52 -16.18 -10.83
C MET A 1 -14.28 -15.33 -11.03
N THR A 2 -13.96 -14.48 -10.06
CA THR A 2 -12.74 -13.68 -10.07
C THR A 2 -11.50 -14.58 -9.99
N LYS A 3 -10.52 -14.33 -10.86
CA LYS A 3 -9.26 -15.09 -10.96
C LYS A 3 -8.58 -15.16 -9.58
N ASN A 4 -7.93 -16.29 -9.30
CA ASN A 4 -7.17 -16.50 -8.07
C ASN A 4 -5.74 -16.93 -8.42
N TYR A 5 -4.75 -16.08 -8.10
CA TYR A 5 -3.33 -16.41 -8.27
C TYR A 5 -2.73 -17.16 -7.08
N TYR A 6 -3.54 -17.49 -6.07
CA TYR A 6 -3.22 -18.25 -4.88
C TYR A 6 -4.20 -19.41 -4.68
N PRO A 7 -4.31 -20.35 -5.64
CA PRO A 7 -5.24 -21.48 -5.56
C PRO A 7 -4.95 -22.42 -4.39
N GLU A 8 -3.73 -22.41 -3.87
CA GLU A 8 -3.29 -23.21 -2.73
C GLU A 8 -3.71 -22.64 -1.37
N LEU A 9 -4.09 -21.36 -1.30
CA LEU A 9 -4.52 -20.71 -0.07
C LEU A 9 -6.04 -20.78 0.10
N PRO A 10 -6.54 -20.87 1.34
CA PRO A 10 -7.98 -20.91 1.58
C PRO A 10 -8.66 -19.62 1.12
N VAL A 11 -9.90 -19.74 0.66
CA VAL A 11 -10.79 -18.59 0.51
C VAL A 11 -11.43 -18.33 1.87
N VAL A 12 -11.14 -17.18 2.47
CA VAL A 12 -11.68 -16.78 3.77
C VAL A 12 -12.83 -15.80 3.59
N ASP A 13 -13.69 -15.73 4.59
CA ASP A 13 -14.79 -14.77 4.60
C ASP A 13 -14.27 -13.33 4.63
N TYR A 14 -14.97 -12.45 3.91
CA TYR A 14 -14.65 -11.04 3.90
C TYR A 14 -14.99 -10.41 5.26
N HIS A 15 -13.99 -9.79 5.86
CA HIS A 15 -14.16 -8.95 7.04
C HIS A 15 -13.57 -7.57 6.80
N LYS A 16 -14.38 -6.54 7.09
CA LYS A 16 -13.87 -5.19 7.19
C LYS A 16 -13.03 -5.08 8.46
N THR A 17 -11.77 -4.68 8.33
CA THR A 17 -10.89 -4.46 9.49
C THR A 17 -10.58 -2.99 9.66
N SER A 18 -10.33 -2.57 10.90
CA SER A 18 -9.87 -1.24 11.23
C SER A 18 -8.74 -1.31 12.25
N ILE A 19 -7.86 -0.33 12.25
CA ILE A 19 -6.75 -0.25 13.19
C ILE A 19 -6.52 1.19 13.63
N GLU A 20 -6.20 1.36 14.91
CA GLU A 20 -5.82 2.65 15.47
C GLU A 20 -4.47 3.11 14.92
N MET A 21 -4.36 4.39 14.59
CA MET A 21 -3.13 4.95 14.03
C MET A 21 -1.91 4.77 14.95
N GLY A 22 -2.11 4.81 16.26
CA GLY A 22 -1.03 4.56 17.22
C GLY A 22 -0.44 3.14 17.10
N VAL A 23 -1.30 2.14 16.89
CA VAL A 23 -0.90 0.74 16.67
C VAL A 23 -0.20 0.60 15.33
N ALA A 24 -0.74 1.22 14.27
CA ALA A 24 -0.13 1.21 12.95
C ALA A 24 1.28 1.84 12.95
N ILE A 25 1.44 2.98 13.63
CA ILE A 25 2.74 3.65 13.79
C ILE A 25 3.72 2.78 14.57
N ALA A 26 3.29 2.19 15.70
CA ALA A 26 4.14 1.32 16.50
C ALA A 26 4.61 0.10 15.69
N ALA A 27 3.71 -0.54 14.93
CA ALA A 27 4.06 -1.65 14.04
C ALA A 27 5.09 -1.22 12.99
N LEU A 28 4.90 -0.06 12.35
CA LEU A 28 5.82 0.44 11.33
C LEU A 28 7.19 0.84 11.90
N LYS A 29 7.23 1.37 13.13
CA LYS A 29 8.49 1.70 13.83
C LYS A 29 9.37 0.48 14.08
N ALA A 30 8.75 -0.69 14.30
CA ALA A 30 9.46 -1.95 14.59
C ALA A 30 10.22 -2.54 13.40
N PHE A 31 9.94 -2.10 12.16
CA PHE A 31 10.69 -2.56 10.99
C PHE A 31 12.08 -1.91 10.93
N ASP A 32 13.10 -2.71 10.60
CA ASP A 32 14.47 -2.25 10.39
C ASP A 32 14.65 -1.77 8.94
N VAL A 33 14.15 -0.58 8.66
CA VAL A 33 14.27 0.10 7.36
C VAL A 33 14.52 1.59 7.56
N SER A 34 15.00 2.26 6.51
CA SER A 34 15.31 3.69 6.57
C SER A 34 14.09 4.54 6.94
N ARG A 35 14.35 5.70 7.56
CA ARG A 35 13.32 6.69 7.89
C ARG A 35 12.42 7.03 6.71
N GLN A 36 12.99 7.20 5.52
CA GLN A 36 12.25 7.58 4.32
C GLN A 36 11.31 6.47 3.84
N VAL A 37 11.69 5.20 3.99
CA VAL A 37 10.81 4.06 3.70
C VAL A 37 9.64 4.01 4.70
N LYS A 38 9.87 4.30 5.98
CA LYS A 38 8.80 4.39 6.99
C LYS A 38 7.83 5.52 6.68
N ILE A 39 8.32 6.70 6.27
CA ILE A 39 7.46 7.82 5.90
C ILE A 39 6.61 7.47 4.67
N ALA A 40 7.22 6.89 3.62
CA ALA A 40 6.49 6.45 2.43
C ALA A 40 5.41 5.42 2.78
N ALA A 41 5.75 4.40 3.58
CA ALA A 41 4.80 3.36 4.00
C ALA A 41 3.65 3.94 4.84
N TYR A 42 3.94 4.88 5.74
CA TYR A 42 2.93 5.59 6.51
C TYR A 42 1.97 6.37 5.62
N CYS A 43 2.48 7.08 4.61
CA CYS A 43 1.67 7.89 3.71
C CYS A 43 0.73 7.01 2.87
N ILE A 44 1.28 5.97 2.21
CA ILE A 44 0.48 5.05 1.39
C ILE A 44 -0.58 4.38 2.24
N PHE A 45 -0.21 3.86 3.42
CA PHE A 45 -1.17 3.27 4.35
C PHE A 45 -2.31 4.25 4.67
N ARG A 46 -2.00 5.51 5.03
CA ARG A 46 -3.04 6.48 5.39
C ARG A 46 -4.01 6.78 4.25
N ILE A 47 -3.49 6.92 3.03
CA ILE A 47 -4.29 7.21 1.84
C ILE A 47 -5.19 6.01 1.52
N GLU A 48 -4.59 4.83 1.36
CA GLU A 48 -5.29 3.61 0.89
C GLU A 48 -6.32 3.09 1.91
N SER A 49 -6.01 3.20 3.21
CA SER A 49 -6.89 2.68 4.26
C SER A 49 -7.81 3.73 4.90
N GLY A 50 -7.72 4.99 4.47
CA GLY A 50 -8.44 6.10 5.11
C GLY A 50 -8.08 6.28 6.58
N ASN A 51 -6.78 6.30 6.90
CA ASN A 51 -6.23 6.31 8.27
C ASN A 51 -6.56 5.05 9.07
N GLY A 52 -6.43 3.87 8.46
CA GLY A 52 -6.65 2.58 9.10
C GLY A 52 -8.12 2.18 9.24
N LYS A 53 -9.08 2.93 8.67
CA LYS A 53 -10.53 2.68 8.83
C LYS A 53 -11.11 1.63 7.88
N TYR A 54 -10.41 1.33 6.78
CA TYR A 54 -10.96 0.55 5.67
C TYR A 54 -10.01 -0.56 5.20
N GLY A 55 -9.75 -1.56 6.04
CA GLY A 55 -9.02 -2.76 5.66
C GLY A 55 -9.92 -3.90 5.17
N VAL A 56 -9.34 -4.81 4.38
CA VAL A 56 -9.95 -6.08 3.93
C VAL A 56 -9.16 -7.23 4.58
N ASN A 57 -9.65 -7.84 5.65
CA ASN A 57 -8.93 -8.91 6.35
C ASN A 57 -7.46 -8.54 6.65
N ASN A 58 -7.25 -7.41 7.32
CA ASN A 58 -5.93 -6.80 7.62
C ASN A 58 -5.12 -6.33 6.40
N ASN A 59 -5.68 -6.37 5.20
CA ASN A 59 -5.10 -5.74 4.01
C ASN A 59 -5.50 -4.27 3.96
N TYR A 60 -4.57 -3.39 4.34
CA TYR A 60 -4.78 -1.94 4.39
C TYR A 60 -4.21 -1.20 3.16
N ILE A 61 -3.69 -1.96 2.19
CA ILE A 61 -2.99 -1.44 1.01
C ILE A 61 -3.64 -1.88 -0.30
N GLY A 62 -4.80 -2.55 -0.21
CA GLY A 62 -5.54 -3.04 -1.37
C GLY A 62 -4.80 -4.12 -2.17
N ALA A 63 -3.91 -4.91 -1.56
CA ALA A 63 -3.15 -5.93 -2.27
C ALA A 63 -4.07 -7.00 -2.87
N GLN A 64 -4.10 -7.08 -4.20
CA GLN A 64 -5.00 -7.95 -4.95
C GLN A 64 -4.40 -9.34 -5.17
N ALA A 65 -5.28 -10.33 -5.30
CA ALA A 65 -4.96 -11.72 -5.64
C ALA A 65 -5.58 -12.15 -6.98
N ASP A 66 -6.17 -11.20 -7.73
CA ASP A 66 -6.86 -11.43 -9.00
C ASP A 66 -6.13 -10.91 -10.24
N ASN A 67 -5.03 -10.17 -10.08
CA ASN A 67 -4.25 -9.63 -11.19
C ASN A 67 -2.98 -10.43 -11.48
N ASN A 68 -2.16 -10.70 -10.45
CA ASN A 68 -0.90 -11.46 -10.54
C ASN A 68 -0.55 -12.12 -9.20
N ARG A 69 0.40 -13.06 -9.25
CA ARG A 69 1.07 -13.60 -8.05
C ARG A 69 2.18 -12.62 -7.63
N TRP A 70 2.33 -12.44 -6.32
CA TRP A 70 3.37 -11.63 -5.72
C TRP A 70 4.59 -12.52 -5.40
N PRO A 71 5.77 -11.95 -5.13
CA PRO A 71 6.96 -12.76 -4.84
C PRO A 71 6.74 -13.71 -3.67
N ASP A 72 7.28 -14.91 -3.79
CA ASP A 72 7.04 -15.98 -2.80
C ASP A 72 7.57 -15.63 -1.39
N SER A 73 8.53 -14.71 -1.29
CA SER A 73 9.03 -14.15 -0.01
C SER A 73 7.91 -13.53 0.85
N LEU A 74 6.79 -13.14 0.23
CA LEU A 74 5.65 -12.52 0.89
C LEU A 74 4.57 -13.53 1.33
N ASN A 75 4.62 -14.78 0.85
CA ASN A 75 3.59 -15.79 1.12
C ASN A 75 3.41 -16.08 2.61
N GLN A 76 4.49 -15.98 3.40
CA GLN A 76 4.45 -16.19 4.86
C GLN A 76 3.51 -15.22 5.62
N TYR A 77 3.17 -14.07 5.02
CA TYR A 77 2.27 -13.09 5.62
C TYR A 77 0.80 -13.29 5.24
N ILE A 78 0.54 -14.10 4.21
CA ILE A 78 -0.77 -14.29 3.60
C ILE A 78 -1.42 -15.53 4.21
N ILE A 79 -2.61 -15.37 4.79
CA ILE A 79 -3.37 -16.48 5.41
C ILE A 79 -4.47 -17.01 4.51
N GLY A 80 -4.79 -16.32 3.42
CA GLY A 80 -5.90 -16.66 2.55
C GLY A 80 -6.17 -15.58 1.52
N THR A 81 -7.27 -15.75 0.79
CA THR A 81 -7.82 -14.72 -0.09
C THR A 81 -9.27 -14.44 0.26
N ALA A 82 -9.71 -13.19 0.14
CA ALA A 82 -11.10 -12.80 0.36
C ALA A 82 -11.69 -12.20 -0.92
N VAL A 83 -12.95 -12.51 -1.22
CA VAL A 83 -13.68 -11.91 -2.34
C VAL A 83 -14.56 -10.78 -1.82
N LYS A 84 -14.46 -9.61 -2.43
CA LYS A 84 -15.25 -8.43 -2.09
C LYS A 84 -15.78 -7.80 -3.38
N LYS A 85 -17.04 -7.35 -3.37
CA LYS A 85 -17.57 -6.50 -4.43
C LYS A 85 -17.04 -5.07 -4.29
N GLU A 86 -16.52 -4.50 -5.37
CA GLU A 86 -16.18 -3.08 -5.46
C GLU A 86 -17.44 -2.24 -5.29
N ASN A 87 -17.37 -1.20 -4.45
CA ASN A 87 -18.55 -0.41 -4.11
C ASN A 87 -19.10 0.37 -5.31
N MET A 88 -18.23 0.83 -6.24
CA MET A 88 -18.64 1.67 -7.37
C MET A 88 -19.00 0.88 -8.63
N THR A 89 -18.29 -0.21 -8.91
CA THR A 89 -18.42 -0.97 -10.16
C THR A 89 -19.28 -2.22 -10.01
N GLY A 90 -19.51 -2.67 -8.77
CA GLY A 90 -20.14 -3.96 -8.46
C GLY A 90 -19.27 -5.18 -8.82
N LYS A 91 -18.08 -4.98 -9.38
CA LYS A 91 -17.20 -6.07 -9.81
C LYS A 91 -16.64 -6.80 -8.59
N GLU A 92 -16.59 -8.13 -8.68
CA GLU A 92 -15.94 -8.95 -7.68
C GLU A 92 -14.43 -8.86 -7.85
N ARG A 93 -13.76 -8.46 -6.77
CA ARG A 93 -12.30 -8.43 -6.67
C ARG A 93 -11.86 -9.42 -5.62
N ARG A 94 -10.68 -10.00 -5.83
CA ARG A 94 -10.03 -10.87 -4.86
C ARG A 94 -8.86 -10.15 -4.23
N PHE A 95 -8.84 -10.10 -2.91
CA PHE A 95 -7.78 -9.49 -2.12
C PHE A 95 -7.02 -10.55 -1.34
N LEU A 96 -5.76 -10.28 -1.07
CA LEU A 96 -5.01 -11.04 -0.07
C LEU A 96 -5.58 -10.77 1.33
N ALA A 97 -5.65 -11.80 2.15
CA ALA A 97 -5.93 -11.68 3.58
C ALA A 97 -4.62 -11.87 4.36
N PHE A 98 -4.34 -10.95 5.29
CA PHE A 98 -3.14 -10.98 6.11
C PHE A 98 -3.48 -11.43 7.53
N LYS A 99 -2.51 -12.09 8.18
CA LYS A 99 -2.64 -12.50 9.58
C LYS A 99 -2.91 -11.30 10.49
N ASP A 100 -2.16 -10.22 10.28
CA ASP A 100 -2.20 -8.99 11.07
C ASP A 100 -1.67 -7.81 10.25
N VAL A 101 -1.65 -6.62 10.87
CA VAL A 101 -1.15 -5.39 10.24
C VAL A 101 0.34 -5.47 9.88
N SER A 102 1.14 -6.23 10.62
CA SER A 102 2.57 -6.38 10.36
C SER A 102 2.79 -7.09 9.03
N GLY A 103 1.97 -8.10 8.71
CA GLY A 103 1.98 -8.73 7.39
C GLY A 103 1.66 -7.75 6.25
N SER A 104 0.67 -6.88 6.45
CA SER A 104 0.34 -5.83 5.47
C SER A 104 1.47 -4.80 5.31
N PHE A 105 2.15 -4.43 6.39
CA PHE A 105 3.29 -3.51 6.33
C PHE A 105 4.55 -4.15 5.73
N ALA A 106 4.85 -5.40 6.07
CA ALA A 106 5.96 -6.13 5.47
C ALA A 106 5.80 -6.19 3.95
N PHE A 107 4.58 -6.50 3.49
CA PHE A 107 4.23 -6.46 2.08
C PHE A 107 4.42 -5.07 1.48
N LEU A 108 3.88 -4.02 2.11
CA LEU A 108 3.99 -2.64 1.62
C LEU A 108 5.45 -2.18 1.50
N ILE A 109 6.25 -2.42 2.54
CA ILE A 109 7.67 -2.04 2.59
C ILE A 109 8.45 -2.70 1.47
N ASP A 110 8.23 -4.00 1.25
CA ASP A 110 8.87 -4.72 0.17
C ASP A 110 8.49 -4.13 -1.20
N ARG A 111 7.22 -3.76 -1.41
CA ARG A 111 6.81 -3.08 -2.65
C ARG A 111 7.45 -1.70 -2.80
N ILE A 112 7.51 -0.90 -1.73
CA ILE A 112 8.16 0.42 -1.74
C ILE A 112 9.64 0.30 -2.11
N LEU A 113 10.37 -0.63 -1.48
CA LEU A 113 11.78 -0.87 -1.73
C LEU A 113 12.00 -1.32 -3.18
N SER A 114 11.24 -2.31 -3.66
CA SER A 114 11.34 -2.85 -5.02
C SER A 114 11.08 -1.81 -6.11
N ARG A 115 10.26 -0.80 -5.81
CA ARG A 115 9.88 0.28 -6.72
C ARG A 115 10.69 1.56 -6.54
N GLY A 116 11.61 1.59 -5.57
CA GLY A 116 12.32 2.82 -5.18
C GLY A 116 11.41 3.98 -4.77
N LEU A 117 10.23 3.70 -4.22
CA LEU A 117 9.17 4.70 -3.98
C LEU A 117 9.30 5.41 -2.63
N TYR A 118 10.45 6.05 -2.39
CA TYR A 118 10.78 6.79 -1.17
C TYR A 118 11.82 7.87 -1.46
N VAL A 119 11.90 8.92 -0.64
CA VAL A 119 12.91 9.98 -0.80
C VAL A 119 14.32 9.41 -0.64
N GLY A 120 15.18 9.69 -1.62
CA GLY A 120 16.51 9.10 -1.80
C GLY A 120 16.51 7.84 -2.68
N GLY A 121 15.35 7.37 -3.14
CA GLY A 121 15.23 6.27 -4.08
C GLY A 121 15.09 6.72 -5.54
N HIS A 122 15.26 5.78 -6.46
CA HIS A 122 14.94 5.96 -7.88
C HIS A 122 13.69 5.15 -8.22
N CYS A 123 12.59 5.81 -8.58
CA CYS A 123 11.34 5.14 -8.88
C CYS A 123 11.34 4.57 -10.31
N ASN A 124 11.71 3.30 -10.44
CA ASN A 124 11.84 2.62 -11.73
C ASN A 124 10.51 2.23 -12.40
N VAL A 125 9.41 2.15 -11.64
CA VAL A 125 8.10 1.75 -12.17
C VAL A 125 7.36 2.99 -12.64
N ILE A 126 7.15 3.15 -13.95
CA ILE A 126 6.31 4.20 -14.57
C ILE A 126 6.88 5.61 -14.40
N ALA A 127 7.02 6.16 -13.20
CA ALA A 127 7.55 7.51 -13.00
C ALA A 127 8.96 7.67 -13.58
N ASP A 128 9.83 6.68 -13.37
CA ASP A 128 11.19 6.60 -13.94
C ASP A 128 12.02 7.85 -13.62
N MET A 129 12.13 8.15 -12.32
CA MET A 129 12.74 9.38 -11.81
C MET A 129 13.38 9.19 -10.43
N ASP A 130 14.41 9.99 -10.15
CA ASP A 130 14.95 10.14 -8.80
C ASP A 130 13.96 10.90 -7.91
N ILE A 131 13.84 10.47 -6.66
CA ILE A 131 12.97 11.10 -5.67
C ILE A 131 13.84 11.88 -4.69
N ASN A 132 13.98 13.18 -4.89
CA ASN A 132 14.87 14.01 -4.07
C ASN A 132 14.16 14.61 -2.86
N ASP A 133 12.84 14.80 -2.95
CA ASP A 133 12.04 15.41 -1.91
C ASP A 133 10.58 14.87 -1.86
N ALA A 134 9.79 15.41 -0.95
CA ALA A 134 8.39 15.01 -0.76
C ALA A 134 7.50 15.31 -1.98
N GLN A 135 7.84 16.31 -2.78
CA GLN A 135 7.09 16.66 -3.99
C GLN A 135 7.36 15.65 -5.10
N ASP A 136 8.64 15.30 -5.31
CA ASP A 136 9.01 14.18 -6.19
C ASP A 136 8.33 12.88 -5.76
N TRP A 137 8.29 12.63 -4.44
CA TRP A 137 7.67 11.43 -3.90
C TRP A 137 6.16 11.37 -4.20
N ALA A 138 5.45 12.48 -4.00
CA ALA A 138 4.03 12.58 -4.31
C ALA A 138 3.76 12.35 -5.81
N VAL A 139 4.62 12.90 -6.67
CA VAL A 139 4.53 12.70 -8.12
C VAL A 139 4.76 11.23 -8.50
N ALA A 140 5.80 10.61 -7.94
CA ALA A 140 6.12 9.22 -8.20
C ALA A 140 5.01 8.29 -7.69
N TYR A 141 4.44 8.56 -6.52
CA TYR A 141 3.33 7.81 -5.93
C TYR A 141 2.09 7.82 -6.84
N GLU A 142 1.63 9.00 -7.24
CA GLU A 142 0.44 9.12 -8.09
C GLU A 142 0.62 8.43 -9.44
N LYS A 143 1.76 8.64 -10.12
CA LYS A 143 2.02 8.02 -11.42
C LYS A 143 2.13 6.50 -11.34
N SER A 144 2.79 5.99 -10.30
CA SER A 144 3.27 4.59 -10.28
C SER A 144 2.42 3.66 -9.43
N TRP A 145 1.69 4.22 -8.46
CA TRP A 145 0.85 3.48 -7.53
C TRP A 145 -0.64 3.70 -7.82
N VAL A 146 -1.08 4.96 -7.96
CA VAL A 146 -2.49 5.31 -8.10
C VAL A 146 -2.98 5.14 -9.53
N TYR A 147 -2.37 5.84 -10.48
CA TYR A 147 -2.84 5.88 -11.88
C TYR A 147 -2.25 4.81 -12.77
N GLY A 148 -1.01 4.38 -12.48
CA GLY A 148 -0.28 3.52 -13.39
C GLY A 148 -0.01 4.18 -14.75
N SER A 149 0.27 5.48 -14.78
CA SER A 149 0.49 6.25 -16.01
C SER A 149 1.58 7.32 -15.88
N LYS A 150 2.53 7.34 -16.82
CA LYS A 150 3.61 8.35 -16.89
C LYS A 150 3.07 9.77 -17.08
N THR A 151 1.91 9.89 -17.73
CA THR A 151 1.27 11.16 -18.13
C THR A 151 0.18 11.60 -17.17
N ALA A 152 -0.04 10.89 -16.06
CA ALA A 152 -1.00 11.29 -15.05
C ALA A 152 -0.71 12.71 -14.56
N LYS A 153 -1.75 13.55 -14.52
CA LYS A 153 -1.71 14.90 -13.97
C LYS A 153 -2.37 14.89 -12.60
N ILE A 154 -1.64 15.35 -11.61
CA ILE A 154 -2.09 15.36 -10.21
C ILE A 154 -2.77 16.70 -9.98
N PRO A 155 -4.04 16.73 -9.56
CA PRO A 155 -4.68 17.98 -9.17
C PRO A 155 -3.96 18.65 -7.99
N ASP A 156 -3.83 19.97 -7.99
CA ASP A 156 -3.14 20.71 -6.91
C ASP A 156 -3.75 20.48 -5.52
N SER A 157 -5.05 20.19 -5.45
CA SER A 157 -5.71 19.81 -4.20
C SER A 157 -5.21 18.46 -3.68
N GLU A 158 -5.02 17.49 -4.56
CA GLU A 158 -4.53 16.15 -4.19
C GLU A 158 -3.06 16.21 -3.81
N LEU A 159 -2.25 16.92 -4.59
CA LEU A 159 -0.83 17.13 -4.26
C LEU A 159 -0.66 17.75 -2.86
N ARG A 160 -1.43 18.80 -2.55
CA ARG A 160 -1.40 19.43 -1.20
C ARG A 160 -1.83 18.48 -0.09
N ASN A 161 -2.84 17.65 -0.34
CA ASN A 161 -3.29 16.63 0.62
C ASN A 161 -2.17 15.62 0.91
N ILE A 162 -1.54 15.09 -0.14
CA ILE A 162 -0.44 14.13 -0.05
C ILE A 162 0.76 14.74 0.69
N LEU A 163 1.16 15.96 0.35
CA LEU A 163 2.26 16.67 1.03
C LEU A 163 1.96 16.93 2.51
N SER A 164 0.70 17.22 2.86
CA SER A 164 0.28 17.36 4.25
C SER A 164 0.42 16.04 5.03
N ILE A 165 0.05 14.91 4.41
CA ILE A 165 0.25 13.57 4.97
C ILE A 165 1.74 13.27 5.14
N TYR A 166 2.57 13.61 4.15
CA TYR A 166 4.02 13.43 4.21
C TYR A 166 4.65 14.19 5.38
N LYS A 167 4.30 15.48 5.52
CA LYS A 167 4.74 16.33 6.65
C LYS A 167 4.27 15.80 8.01
N ALA A 168 3.16 15.06 8.07
CA ALA A 168 2.76 14.37 9.28
C ALA A 168 3.67 13.15 9.53
N GLY A 169 4.01 12.38 8.50
CA GLY A 169 4.96 11.27 8.58
C GLY A 169 6.33 11.69 9.10
N GLU A 170 6.87 12.82 8.61
CA GLU A 170 8.14 13.39 9.06
C GLU A 170 8.17 13.76 10.55
N ARG A 171 7.01 14.02 11.16
CA ARG A 171 6.92 14.30 12.61
C ARG A 171 6.83 13.05 13.45
N VAL A 172 6.46 11.92 12.84
CA VAL A 172 6.26 10.63 13.52
C VAL A 172 7.53 9.78 13.50
N PHE A 173 8.30 9.85 12.41
CA PHE A 173 9.52 9.09 12.13
C PHE A 173 10.71 10.01 11.91
#